data_AF-A0A442UE21-F1
#
_entry.id   AF-A0A442UE21-F1
#
_cell.length_a   1.000
_cell.length_b   1.000
_cell.length_c   1.000
_cell.angle_alpha   90.00
_cell.angle_beta   90.00
_cell.angle_gamma   90.00
#
_symmetry.space_group_name_H-M   'P 1'
#
loop_
_entity.id
_entity.type
_entity.pdbx_description
1 polymer ?
#
loop_
_entity_poly.entity_id
_entity_poly.type
_entity_poly.pdbx_seq_one_letter_code
_entity_poly.pdbx_strand_id
1 'polypeptide(L)' 'MTELAGFAGTLQADGFSGYNQIYKGGAIREAACLAHLRRKIFDVQNPWSSCARILMI' A
#
# COMPACT_ATOMS: atom_id res chain seq x y z
N MET A 1 -9.12 12.58 -6.28
CA MET A 1 -7.85 12.80 -5.57
C MET A 1 -7.45 14.25 -5.73
N THR A 2 -8.08 15.14 -4.97
CA THR A 2 -7.76 16.57 -4.97
C THR A 2 -6.56 16.84 -4.06
N GLU A 3 -6.47 16.09 -2.96
CA GLU A 3 -5.41 16.17 -1.95
C GLU A 3 -3.98 15.93 -2.47
N LEU A 4 -3.84 15.23 -3.60
CA LEU A 4 -2.54 14.92 -4.21
C LEU A 4 -2.30 15.66 -5.54
N ALA A 5 -3.15 16.64 -5.86
CA ALA A 5 -3.01 17.41 -7.08
C ALA A 5 -1.67 18.17 -7.07
N GLY A 6 -0.82 17.92 -8.07
CA GLY A 6 0.49 18.55 -8.20
C GLY A 6 1.60 17.97 -7.31
N PHE A 7 1.34 16.93 -6.54
CA PHE A 7 2.40 16.25 -5.79
C PHE A 7 3.34 15.51 -6.77
N ALA A 8 4.65 15.72 -6.58
CA ALA A 8 5.69 15.02 -7.31
C ALA A 8 6.77 14.56 -6.32
N GLY A 9 7.21 13.31 -6.43
CA GLY A 9 8.18 12.70 -5.52
C GLY A 9 7.78 11.30 -5.08
N THR A 10 8.29 10.87 -3.93
CA THR A 10 8.03 9.52 -3.40
C THR A 10 6.80 9.51 -2.52
N LEU A 11 5.85 8.63 -2.81
CA LEU A 11 4.63 8.45 -2.02
C LEU A 11 4.61 7.07 -1.38
N GLN A 12 4.51 7.02 -0.05
CA GLN A 12 4.34 5.77 0.67
C GLN A 12 2.87 5.33 0.64
N ALA A 13 2.60 4.12 0.15
CA ALA A 13 1.26 3.52 0.13
C ALA A 13 1.29 2.05 0.58
N ASP A 14 0.14 1.55 1.01
CA ASP A 14 -0.09 0.17 1.44
C ASP A 14 -0.31 -0.82 0.29
N GLY A 15 -0.24 -0.36 -0.96
CA GLY A 15 -0.55 -1.15 -2.15
C GLY A 15 -2.03 -1.15 -2.51
N PHE A 16 -2.83 -0.21 -2.01
CA PHE A 16 -4.22 -0.04 -2.42
C PHE A 16 -4.31 0.32 -3.91
N SER A 17 -5.02 -0.51 -4.68
CA SER A 17 -5.11 -0.39 -6.15
C SER A 17 -5.74 0.90 -6.64
N GLY A 18 -6.47 1.63 -5.77
CA GLY A 18 -7.02 2.96 -6.09
C GLY A 18 -5.95 4.00 -6.40
N TYR A 19 -4.72 3.82 -5.93
CA TYR A 19 -3.58 4.71 -6.24
C TYR A 19 -2.86 4.37 -7.55
N ASN A 20 -3.21 3.25 -8.22
CA ASN A 20 -2.50 2.84 -9.45
C ASN A 20 -2.54 3.90 -10.56
N GLN A 21 -3.59 4.73 -10.60
CA GLN A 21 -3.73 5.77 -11.62
C GLN A 21 -2.73 6.92 -11.42
N ILE A 22 -2.34 7.26 -10.18
CA ILE A 22 -1.43 8.37 -9.91
C ILE A 22 0.03 8.04 -10.23
N TYR A 23 0.41 6.76 -10.20
CA TYR A 23 1.76 6.32 -10.55
C TYR A 23 2.03 6.30 -12.07
N LYS A 24 0.97 6.18 -12.90
CA LYS A 24 1.10 6.16 -14.37
C LYS A 24 1.67 7.45 -14.95
N GLY A 25 1.49 8.58 -14.26
CA GLY A 25 1.98 9.89 -14.70
C GLY A 25 3.48 10.11 -14.50
N GLY A 26 4.21 9.19 -13.86
CA GLY A 26 5.66 9.28 -13.67
C GLY A 26 6.16 10.35 -12.70
N ALA A 27 5.32 11.33 -12.34
CA ALA A 27 5.63 12.35 -11.33
C ALA A 27 5.75 11.78 -9.91
N ILE A 28 5.09 10.63 -9.66
CA ILE A 28 5.06 9.99 -8.35
C ILE A 28 5.74 8.63 -8.43
N ARG A 29 6.73 8.43 -7.56
CA ARG A 29 7.39 7.15 -7.33
C ARG A 29 6.71 6.45 -6.14
N GLU A 30 6.23 5.25 -6.37
CA GLU A 30 5.65 4.43 -5.29
C GLU A 30 6.74 3.96 -4.32
N ALA A 31 6.48 4.10 -3.02
CA ALA A 31 7.19 3.42 -1.95
C ALA A 31 6.21 2.53 -1.18
N ALA A 32 6.55 1.25 -1.02
CA ALA A 32 5.72 0.34 -0.25
C ALA A 32 5.77 0.66 1.25
N CYS A 33 4.63 0.54 1.93
CA CYS A 33 4.55 0.70 3.38
C CYS A 33 5.18 -0.49 4.11
N LEU A 34 6.28 -0.25 4.83
CA LEU A 34 7.02 -1.29 5.54
C LEU A 34 6.21 -1.98 6.64
N ALA A 35 5.29 -1.25 7.29
CA ALA A 35 4.40 -1.83 8.30
C ALA A 35 3.45 -2.87 7.70
N HIS A 36 2.87 -2.58 6.54
CA HIS A 36 2.00 -3.51 5.81
C HIS A 36 2.79 -4.70 5.26
N LEU A 37 4.00 -4.47 4.73
CA LEU A 37 4.89 -5.55 4.29
C LEU A 37 5.23 -6.50 5.44
N ARG A 38 5.63 -5.98 6.61
CA ARG A 38 5.99 -6.79 7.77
C ARG A 38 4.82 -7.63 8.25
N ARG A 39 3.60 -7.07 8.30
CA ARG A 39 2.38 -7.81 8.64
C ARG A 39 2.12 -8.92 7.64
N LYS A 40 2.20 -8.63 6.33
CA LYS A 40 1.99 -9.62 5.26
C LYS A 40 2.98 -10.78 5.33
N ILE A 41 4.26 -10.50 5.61
CA ILE A 41 5.29 -11.53 5.78
C ILE A 41 4.96 -12.42 6.98
N PHE A 42 4.54 -11.83 8.10
CA PHE A 42 4.18 -12.59 9.30
C PHE A 42 2.93 -13.47 9.08
N ASP A 43 1.93 -12.96 8.35
CA ASP A 43 0.71 -13.71 8.01
C ASP A 43 1.02 -14.93 7.12
N VAL A 44 1.96 -14.79 6.17
CA VAL A 44 2.41 -15.89 5.33
C VAL A 44 3.16 -16.95 6.15
N GLN A 45 3.95 -16.53 7.14
CA GLN A 45 4.69 -17.44 8.02
C GLN A 45 3.78 -18.15 9.03
N ASN A 46 2.69 -17.52 9.44
CA ASN A 46 1.71 -18.07 10.38
C ASN A 46 0.30 -18.06 9.77
N PRO A 47 0.02 -18.92 8.77
CA PRO A 47 -1.25 -18.91 8.05
C PRO A 47 -2.46 -19.28 8.93
N TRP A 48 -2.20 -19.80 10.14
CA TRP A 48 -3.20 -20.15 11.16
C TRP A 48 -3.49 -19.04 12.18
N SER A 49 -2.78 -17.91 12.14
CA SER A 49 -3.23 -16.67 12.82
C SER A 49 -4.52 -16.09 12.22
N SER A 50 -5.04 -16.75 11.17
CA SER A 50 -6.21 -16.40 10.36
C SER A 50 -7.57 -16.49 11.07
N CYS A 51 -7.62 -16.50 12.40
CA CYS A 51 -8.79 -15.95 13.08
C CYS A 51 -8.96 -14.45 12.72
N ALA A 52 -7.89 -13.77 12.29
CA ALA A 52 -7.97 -12.47 11.63
C ALA A 52 -8.26 -12.60 10.11
N ARG A 53 -9.34 -13.30 9.71
CA ARG A 53 -10.01 -12.99 8.45
C ARG A 53 -10.80 -11.69 8.65
N ILE A 54 -10.09 -10.59 8.76
CA ILE A 54 -10.68 -9.25 8.72
C ILE A 54 -9.93 -8.47 7.64
N LEU A 55 -10.58 -8.43 6.49
CA LEU A 55 -10.50 -7.41 5.46
C LEU A 55 -10.38 -6.00 6.07
N MET A 56 -9.25 -5.32 5.93
CA MET A 56 -9.12 -3.86 6.15
C MET A 56 -8.08 -3.37 5.13
N ILE A 57 -8.46 -2.69 4.03
CA ILE A 57 -8.64 -1.22 3.94
C ILE A 57 -7.85 -0.41 4.97
#